data_AF-M1ZQD9-F1
#
_entry.id   AF-M1ZQD9-F1
#
_cell.length_a   1.000
_cell.length_b   1.000
_cell.length_c   1.000
_cell.angle_alpha   90.00
_cell.angle_beta   90.00
_cell.angle_gamma   90.00
#
_symmetry.space_group_name_H-M   'P 1'
#
loop_
_entity.id
_entity.type
_entity.pdbx_description
1 polymer ?
#
loop_
_entity_poly.entity_id
_entity_poly.type
_entity_poly.pdbx_seq_one_letter_code
_entity_poly.pdbx_strand_id
1 'polypeptide(L)'
;MKINKENMKTVLSLALPAVGEMILYMMIWVLDTMMVGQYGGQIAVSTVGLSSEIIYTFTNIFIAVGLSIGITSIVARSYGSDNLHLAEEYASIGLSIGILIAFFISIILFIFPKTILSLANAKEAVLINGTIY
;
A
#
# COMPACT_ATOMS: atom_id res chain seq x y z
N MET A 1 17.19 30.84 -5.92
CA MET A 1 15.76 30.46 -6.00
C MET A 1 14.99 31.38 -5.05
N LYS A 2 14.38 32.48 -5.53
CA LYS A 2 13.63 33.41 -4.67
C LYS A 2 12.23 32.83 -4.43
N ILE A 3 11.90 32.50 -3.19
CA ILE A 3 10.57 31.99 -2.81
C ILE A 3 9.57 33.13 -3.00
N ASN A 4 8.72 33.02 -4.03
CA ASN A 4 7.61 33.94 -4.26
C ASN A 4 6.41 33.55 -3.37
N LYS A 5 5.74 34.52 -2.74
CA LYS A 5 4.52 34.30 -1.94
C LYS A 5 3.44 33.51 -2.71
N GLU A 6 3.38 33.71 -4.03
CA GLU A 6 2.45 33.02 -4.91
C GLU A 6 2.76 31.51 -5.00
N ASN A 7 4.03 31.14 -5.22
CA ASN A 7 4.46 29.74 -5.23
C ASN A 7 4.23 29.07 -3.88
N MET A 8 4.46 29.78 -2.78
CA MET A 8 4.22 29.27 -1.43
C MET A 8 2.73 28.97 -1.20
N LYS A 9 1.83 29.81 -1.72
CA LYS A 9 0.38 29.60 -1.64
C LYS A 9 -0.07 28.38 -2.45
N THR A 10 0.49 28.19 -3.65
CA THR A 10 0.21 27.02 -4.49
C THR A 10 0.68 25.73 -3.84
N VAL A 11 1.91 25.71 -3.33
CA VAL A 11 2.45 24.55 -2.60
C VAL A 11 1.59 24.22 -1.38
N LEU A 12 1.21 25.23 -0.58
CA LEU A 12 0.34 25.02 0.58
C LEU A 12 -1.05 24.53 0.20
N SER A 13 -1.64 25.03 -0.90
CA SER A 13 -2.96 24.56 -1.37
C SER A 13 -2.98 23.10 -1.82
N LEU A 14 -1.83 22.54 -2.21
CA LEU A 14 -1.67 21.14 -2.58
C LEU A 14 -1.24 20.28 -1.39
N ALA A 15 -0.34 20.81 -0.55
CA ALA A 15 0.19 20.09 0.60
C ALA A 15 -0.84 19.92 1.71
N LEU A 16 -1.68 20.93 1.98
CA LEU A 16 -2.65 20.87 3.09
C LEU A 16 -3.70 19.74 2.88
N PRO A 17 -4.31 19.60 1.69
CA PRO A 17 -5.18 18.46 1.40
C PRO A 17 -4.47 17.11 1.52
N ALA A 18 -3.25 16.99 0.98
CA ALA A 18 -2.47 15.75 1.02
C ALA A 18 -2.11 15.32 2.46
N VAL A 19 -1.75 16.29 3.31
CA VAL A 19 -1.51 16.03 4.75
C VAL A 19 -2.81 15.64 5.45
N GLY A 20 -3.92 16.30 5.13
CA GLY A 20 -5.24 15.95 5.66
C GLY A 20 -5.65 14.52 5.28
N GLU A 21 -5.43 14.13 4.02
CA GLU A 21 -5.65 12.77 3.54
C GLU A 21 -4.79 11.75 4.30
N MET A 22 -3.49 12.01 4.49
CA MET A 22 -2.61 11.12 5.26
C MET A 22 -3.05 10.97 6.72
N ILE A 23 -3.50 12.06 7.35
CA ILE A 23 -4.03 12.01 8.73
C ILE A 23 -5.29 11.13 8.77
N LEU A 24 -6.23 11.33 7.85
CA LEU A 24 -7.45 10.52 7.77
C LEU A 24 -7.13 9.05 7.50
N TYR A 25 -6.18 8.77 6.61
CA TYR A 25 -5.71 7.42 6.33
C TYR A 25 -5.15 6.73 7.58
N MET A 26 -4.29 7.41 8.34
CA MET A 26 -3.79 6.88 9.62
C MET A 26 -4.90 6.72 10.67
N MET A 27 -5.90 7.60 10.69
CA MET A 27 -7.03 7.47 11.60
C MET A 27 -7.88 6.23 11.28
N ILE A 28 -8.14 5.94 10.01
CA ILE A 28 -8.87 4.73 9.59
C ILE A 28 -8.18 3.50 10.15
N TRP A 29 -6.86 3.41 10.01
CA TRP A 29 -6.05 2.34 10.56
C TRP A 29 -6.19 2.12 12.07
N VAL A 30 -6.15 3.22 12.83
CA VAL A 30 -6.33 3.17 14.28
C VAL A 30 -7.74 2.71 14.62
N LEU A 31 -8.75 3.25 13.95
CA LEU A 31 -10.15 2.92 14.19
C LEU A 31 -10.46 1.46 13.84
N ASP A 32 -9.95 0.95 12.73
CA ASP A 32 -10.10 -0.46 12.33
C ASP A 32 -9.50 -1.38 13.40
N THR A 33 -8.29 -1.06 13.86
CA THR A 33 -7.62 -1.83 14.92
C THR A 33 -8.38 -1.76 16.24
N MET A 34 -8.93 -0.59 16.59
CA MET A 34 -9.77 -0.41 17.78
C MET A 34 -11.07 -1.21 17.70
N MET A 35 -11.73 -1.23 16.54
CA MET A 35 -12.93 -2.04 16.31
C MET A 35 -12.63 -3.52 16.47
N VAL A 36 -11.57 -4.02 15.84
CA VAL A 36 -11.11 -5.41 16.00
C VAL A 36 -10.82 -5.71 17.48
N GLY A 37 -10.21 -4.77 18.21
CA GLY A 37 -9.93 -4.91 19.64
C GLY A 37 -11.15 -4.96 20.53
N GLN A 38 -12.19 -4.18 20.23
CA GLN A 38 -13.43 -4.20 21.00
C GLN A 38 -14.21 -5.51 20.83
N TYR A 39 -14.25 -6.08 19.62
CA TYR A 39 -15.06 -7.27 19.33
C TYR A 39 -14.29 -8.60 19.46
N GLY A 40 -12.98 -8.61 19.18
CA GLY A 40 -12.16 -9.83 19.14
C GLY A 40 -11.11 -9.94 20.25
N GLY A 41 -10.97 -8.92 21.11
CA GLY A 41 -10.01 -8.91 22.21
C GLY A 41 -8.54 -8.89 21.74
N GLN A 42 -7.61 -9.14 22.68
CA GLN A 42 -6.17 -9.00 22.44
C GLN A 42 -5.61 -9.98 21.37
N ILE A 43 -6.21 -11.17 21.25
CA ILE A 43 -5.77 -12.19 20.29
C ILE A 43 -6.15 -11.77 18.87
N ALA A 44 -7.34 -11.19 18.65
CA ALA A 44 -7.76 -10.72 17.33
C ALA A 44 -6.91 -9.53 16.87
N VAL A 45 -6.62 -8.57 17.75
CA VAL A 45 -5.73 -7.43 17.42
C VAL A 45 -4.34 -7.91 17.05
N SER A 46 -3.78 -8.86 17.81
CA SER A 46 -2.45 -9.41 17.52
C SER A 46 -2.43 -10.18 16.20
N THR A 47 -3.53 -10.86 15.86
CA THR A 47 -3.69 -11.60 14.59
C THR A 47 -3.78 -10.64 13.41
N VAL A 48 -4.67 -9.63 13.48
CA VAL A 48 -4.86 -8.64 12.42
C VAL A 48 -3.61 -7.78 12.23
N GLY A 49 -2.95 -7.38 13.32
CA GLY A 49 -1.69 -6.64 13.26
C GLY A 49 -0.63 -7.40 12.47
N LEU A 50 -0.35 -8.65 12.84
CA LEU A 50 0.66 -9.47 12.16
C LEU A 50 0.30 -9.77 10.70
N SER A 51 -0.94 -10.17 10.44
CA SER A 51 -1.42 -10.48 9.08
C SER A 51 -1.38 -9.25 8.17
N SER A 52 -1.82 -8.09 8.68
CA SER A 52 -1.77 -6.83 7.94
C SER A 52 -0.33 -6.44 7.63
N GLU A 53 0.59 -6.53 8.58
CA GLU A 53 1.99 -6.14 8.40
C GLU A 53 2.71 -7.00 7.35
N ILE A 54 2.38 -8.28 7.26
CA ILE A 54 2.84 -9.17 6.18
C ILE A 54 2.29 -8.68 4.82
N ILE A 55 0.98 -8.46 4.71
CA ILE A 55 0.35 -7.98 3.47
C ILE A 55 0.97 -6.64 3.04
N TYR A 56 1.18 -5.72 3.98
CA TYR A 56 1.81 -4.44 3.72
C TYR A 56 3.25 -4.61 3.26
N THR A 57 4.04 -5.45 3.93
CA THR A 57 5.44 -5.68 3.54
C THR A 57 5.55 -6.19 2.11
N PHE A 58 4.77 -7.21 1.75
CA PHE A 58 4.77 -7.75 0.39
C PHE A 58 4.28 -6.71 -0.63
N THR A 59 3.15 -6.06 -0.37
CA THR A 59 2.59 -5.04 -1.26
C THR A 59 3.56 -3.87 -1.46
N ASN A 60 4.22 -3.42 -0.40
CA ASN A 60 5.12 -2.27 -0.44
C ASN A 60 6.40 -2.59 -1.23
N ILE A 61 6.99 -3.77 -1.04
CA ILE A 61 8.19 -4.19 -1.77
C ILE A 61 7.89 -4.35 -3.27
N PHE A 62 6.84 -5.10 -3.62
CA PHE A 62 6.58 -5.47 -5.01
C PHE A 62 5.88 -4.36 -5.79
N ILE A 63 4.86 -3.73 -5.22
CA ILE A 63 3.98 -2.80 -5.93
C ILE A 63 4.47 -1.36 -5.73
N ALA A 64 4.65 -0.91 -4.48
CA ALA A 64 4.98 0.49 -4.22
C ALA A 64 6.43 0.84 -4.62
N VAL A 65 7.41 0.07 -4.15
CA VAL A 65 8.84 0.36 -4.41
C VAL A 65 9.27 -0.15 -5.78
N GLY A 66 8.89 -1.37 -6.16
CA GLY A 66 9.31 -1.94 -7.45
C GLY A 66 8.58 -1.30 -8.63
N LEU A 67 7.27 -1.52 -8.70
CA LEU A 67 6.49 -1.19 -9.89
C LEU A 67 6.15 0.31 -9.99
N SER A 68 5.66 0.91 -8.90
CA SER A 68 5.16 2.29 -8.91
C SER A 68 6.27 3.31 -9.21
N ILE A 69 7.43 3.18 -8.55
CA ILE A 69 8.58 4.05 -8.82
C ILE A 69 9.10 3.87 -10.26
N GLY A 70 9.17 2.62 -10.74
CA GLY A 70 9.63 2.30 -12.08
C GLY A 70 8.74 2.89 -13.18
N ILE A 71 7.43 2.63 -13.13
CA ILE A 71 6.47 3.17 -14.12
C ILE A 71 6.43 4.69 -14.04
N THR A 72 6.33 5.27 -12.83
CA THR A 72 6.23 6.73 -12.66
C THR A 72 7.44 7.43 -13.28
N SER A 73 8.64 6.88 -13.13
CA SER A 73 9.86 7.44 -13.74
C SER A 73 9.80 7.44 -15.27
N ILE A 74 9.38 6.32 -15.88
CA ILE A 74 9.27 6.20 -17.34
C ILE A 74 8.17 7.12 -17.88
N VAL A 75 6.99 7.13 -17.23
CA VAL A 75 5.86 7.99 -17.59
C VAL A 75 6.23 9.46 -17.47
N ALA A 76 6.87 9.88 -16.37
CA ALA A 76 7.32 11.26 -16.18
C ALA A 76 8.32 11.69 -17.25
N ARG A 77 9.23 10.80 -17.66
CA ARG A 77 10.20 11.08 -18.74
C ARG A 77 9.52 11.21 -20.10
N SER A 78 8.57 10.33 -20.43
CA SER A 78 7.81 10.40 -21.69
C SER A 78 6.93 11.65 -21.74
N TYR A 79 6.25 11.95 -20.64
CA TYR A 79 5.42 13.15 -20.49
C TYR A 79 6.25 14.43 -20.63
N GLY A 80 7.44 14.49 -20.00
CA GLY A 80 8.36 15.61 -20.13
C GLY A 80 9.00 15.77 -21.52
N SER A 81 8.88 14.78 -22.40
CA SER A 81 9.37 14.80 -23.79
C SER A 81 8.29 15.12 -24.83
N ASP A 82 7.11 15.58 -24.40
CA ASP A 82 5.90 15.80 -25.22
C ASP A 82 5.37 14.56 -25.97
N ASN A 83 5.88 13.37 -25.66
CA ASN A 83 5.40 12.10 -26.23
C ASN A 83 4.26 11.52 -25.39
N LEU A 84 3.10 12.19 -25.43
CA LEU A 84 1.92 11.81 -24.64
C LEU A 84 1.40 10.40 -24.97
N HIS A 85 1.48 9.98 -26.25
CA HIS A 85 1.09 8.63 -26.67
C HIS A 85 1.89 7.54 -25.94
N LEU A 86 3.22 7.71 -25.85
CA LEU A 86 4.07 6.77 -25.13
C LEU A 86 3.84 6.82 -23.62
N ALA A 87 3.53 7.99 -23.06
CA ALA A 87 3.20 8.12 -21.65
C ALA A 87 1.92 7.33 -21.28
N GLU A 88 0.89 7.41 -22.12
CA GLU A 88 -0.36 6.66 -21.95
C GLU A 88 -0.15 5.15 -22.11
N GLU A 89 0.63 4.73 -23.10
CA GLU A 89 0.97 3.34 -23.34
C GLU A 89 1.73 2.73 -22.14
N TYR A 90 2.76 3.43 -21.64
CA TYR A 90 3.52 2.97 -20.47
C TYR A 90 2.69 2.95 -19.19
N ALA A 91 1.78 3.90 -19.00
CA ALA A 91 0.86 3.88 -17.87
C ALA A 91 -0.09 2.68 -17.95
N SER A 92 -0.63 2.38 -19.13
CA SER A 92 -1.56 1.26 -19.36
C SER A 92 -0.88 -0.11 -19.18
N ILE A 93 0.33 -0.27 -19.73
CA ILE A 93 1.15 -1.47 -19.52
C ILE A 93 1.48 -1.62 -18.04
N GLY A 94 1.88 -0.53 -17.40
CA GLY A 94 2.21 -0.48 -15.99
C GLY A 94 1.05 -0.93 -15.09
N LEU A 95 -0.16 -0.44 -15.35
CA LEU A 95 -1.38 -0.88 -14.66
C LEU A 95 -1.66 -2.36 -14.89
N SER A 96 -1.54 -2.83 -16.13
CA SER A 96 -1.78 -4.24 -16.47
C SER A 96 -0.83 -5.19 -15.74
N ILE A 97 0.46 -4.83 -15.70
CA ILE A 97 1.49 -5.57 -14.95
C ILE A 97 1.19 -5.51 -13.44
N GLY A 98 0.76 -4.36 -12.93
CA GLY A 98 0.40 -4.19 -11.52
C GLY A 98 -0.75 -5.08 -11.09
N ILE A 99 -1.80 -5.15 -11.89
CA ILE A 99 -2.94 -6.06 -11.65
C ILE A 99 -2.47 -7.51 -11.67
N LEU A 100 -1.62 -7.88 -12.63
CA LEU A 100 -1.11 -9.24 -12.75
C LEU A 100 -0.25 -9.63 -11.54
N ILE A 101 0.68 -8.77 -11.12
CA ILE A 101 1.49 -8.99 -9.91
C ILE A 101 0.62 -9.06 -8.66
N ALA A 102 -0.34 -8.15 -8.48
CA ALA A 102 -1.25 -8.15 -7.36
C ALA A 102 -2.08 -9.45 -7.30
N PHE A 103 -2.53 -9.94 -8.45
CA PHE A 103 -3.26 -11.20 -8.56
C PHE A 103 -2.40 -12.40 -8.13
N PHE A 104 -1.14 -12.48 -8.59
CA PHE A 104 -0.23 -13.55 -8.17
C PHE A 104 0.10 -13.48 -6.68
N ILE A 105 0.37 -12.29 -6.13
CA ILE A 105 0.63 -12.10 -4.70
C ILE A 105 -0.60 -12.53 -3.89
N SER A 106 -1.80 -12.13 -4.32
CA SER A 106 -3.04 -12.53 -3.67
C SER A 106 -3.24 -14.04 -3.66
N ILE A 107 -2.94 -14.73 -4.77
CA ILE A 107 -3.01 -16.19 -4.85
C ILE A 107 -2.02 -16.85 -3.88
N ILE A 108 -0.77 -16.37 -3.85
CA ILE A 108 0.28 -16.94 -2.99
C ILE A 108 -0.10 -16.78 -1.51
N LEU A 109 -0.58 -15.60 -1.12
CA LEU A 109 -1.04 -15.31 0.24
C LEU A 109 -2.25 -16.16 0.64
N PHE A 110 -3.15 -16.44 -0.31
CA PHE A 110 -4.35 -17.24 -0.06
C PHE A 110 -4.08 -18.74 0.03
N ILE A 111 -3.15 -19.27 -0.77
CA ILE A 111 -2.82 -20.72 -0.77
C ILE A 111 -1.89 -21.10 0.39
N PHE A 112 -0.97 -20.21 0.78
CA PHE A 112 0.05 -20.51 1.80
C PHE A 112 0.00 -19.61 3.07
N PRO A 113 -1.18 -19.31 3.64
CA PRO A 113 -1.26 -18.39 4.78
C PRO A 113 -0.51 -18.93 6.00
N LYS A 114 -0.62 -20.24 6.29
CA LYS A 114 0.04 -20.88 7.44
C LYS A 114 1.56 -20.84 7.34
N THR A 115 2.12 -21.11 6.17
CA THR A 115 3.57 -21.10 5.95
C THR A 115 4.12 -19.69 6.12
N ILE A 116 3.46 -18.68 5.54
CA ILE A 116 3.88 -17.28 5.63
C ILE A 116 3.77 -16.76 7.07
N LEU A 117 2.67 -17.07 7.78
CA LEU A 117 2.49 -16.71 9.18
C LEU A 117 3.52 -17.41 10.10
N SER A 118 3.87 -18.67 9.81
CA SER A 118 4.90 -19.39 10.56
C SER A 118 6.31 -18.80 10.34
N LEU A 119 6.61 -18.34 9.12
CA LEU A 119 7.86 -17.64 8.78
C LEU A 119 7.97 -16.29 9.48
N ALA A 120 6.84 -15.62 9.72
CA ALA A 120 6.74 -14.40 10.50
C ALA A 120 6.75 -14.65 12.04
N ASN A 121 7.02 -15.88 12.48
CA ASN A 121 7.11 -16.27 13.89
C ASN A 121 5.81 -16.04 14.69
N ALA A 122 4.65 -16.20 14.04
CA ALA A 122 3.34 -16.06 14.66
C ALA A 122 3.14 -17.12 15.77
N LYS A 123 2.72 -16.69 16.98
CA LYS A 123 2.34 -17.61 18.08
C LYS A 123 1.14 -18.48 17.69
N GLU A 124 1.05 -19.70 18.21
CA GLU A 124 0.00 -20.71 17.93
C GLU A 124 -1.44 -20.18 17.95
N ALA A 125 -1.75 -19.19 18.81
CA ALA A 125 -3.08 -18.58 18.89
C ALA A 125 -3.48 -17.77 17.63
N VAL A 126 -2.51 -17.25 16.89
CA VAL A 126 -2.68 -16.52 15.62
C VAL A 126 -2.84 -17.51 14.46
N LEU A 127 -2.18 -18.67 14.52
CA LEU A 127 -2.23 -19.72 13.50
C LEU A 127 -3.60 -20.42 13.41
N ILE A 128 -4.36 -20.46 14.51
CA ILE A 128 -5.70 -21.07 14.56
C ILE A 128 -6.77 -20.12 14.00
N ASN A 129 -6.68 -18.81 14.31
CA ASN A 129 -7.65 -17.81 13.87
C ASN A 129 -7.32 -17.16 12.51
N GLY A 130 -6.05 -17.10 12.09
CA GLY A 130 -5.63 -16.54 10.79
C GLY A 130 -5.96 -17.39 9.56
N THR A 131 -6.66 -18.51 9.74
CA THR A 131 -7.34 -19.24 8.65
C THR A 131 -8.82 -18.89 8.52
N ILE A 132 -9.41 -18.22 9.52
CA ILE A 132 -10.83 -17.86 9.56
C ILE A 132 -11.00 -16.34 9.33
N TYR A 133 -10.02 -15.54 9.75
CA TYR A 133 -9.86 -14.11 9.45
C TYR A 133 -8.67 -13.90 8.51
#